data_AF-A0A223E643-F1
#
_entry.id   AF-A0A223E643-F1
#
_cell.length_a   1.000
_cell.length_b   1.000
_cell.length_c   1.000
_cell.angle_alpha   90.00
_cell.angle_beta   90.00
_cell.angle_gamma   90.00
#
_symmetry.space_group_name_H-M   'P 1'
#
loop_
_entity.id
_entity.type
_entity.pdbx_description
1 polymer ?
#
loop_
_entity_poly.entity_id
_entity_poly.type
_entity_poly.pdbx_seq_one_letter_code
_entity_poly.pdbx_strand_id
1 'polypeptide(L)'
;MVLETIPILSVLLIGFATFLILSGRKKRKDSLPLLFLILNGVLLVAMLTFFVNYLRNTNIFSNTPAWFFWSLIILGLVIEIFCLYKKYVPGQIIASATHLFVVFPTIFSIGIILLLLAVIELIIAIINLKKRNYGLAS
;
A
#
# COMPACT_ATOMS: atom_id res chain seq x y z
N MET A 1 -0.67 13.33 -17.20
CA MET A 1 0.29 12.28 -17.57
C MET A 1 1.13 11.78 -16.39
N VAL A 2 2.12 12.50 -15.84
CA VAL A 2 2.96 11.95 -14.75
C VAL A 2 2.19 11.73 -13.43
N LEU A 3 1.21 12.56 -13.11
CA LEU A 3 0.40 12.40 -11.88
C LEU A 3 -0.53 11.17 -11.93
N GLU A 4 -1.02 10.79 -13.10
CA GLU A 4 -1.93 9.65 -13.28
C GLU A 4 -1.21 8.31 -13.21
N THR A 5 0.12 8.28 -13.37
CA THR A 5 0.90 7.05 -13.22
C THR A 5 1.01 6.63 -11.75
N ILE A 6 0.89 7.56 -10.81
CA ILE A 6 0.97 7.30 -9.36
C ILE A 6 -0.11 6.30 -8.91
N PRO A 7 -1.42 6.52 -9.12
CA PRO A 7 -2.44 5.54 -8.71
C PRO A 7 -2.30 4.20 -9.44
N ILE A 8 -1.85 4.20 -10.71
CA ILE A 8 -1.58 2.96 -11.45
C ILE A 8 -0.47 2.14 -10.78
N LEU A 9 0.64 2.79 -10.43
CA LEU A 9 1.74 2.14 -9.72
C LEU A 9 1.31 1.59 -8.36
N SER A 10 0.49 2.34 -7.62
CA SER A 10 -0.09 1.87 -6.36
C SER A 10 -0.90 0.59 -6.53
N VAL A 11 -1.80 0.54 -7.53
CA VAL A 11 -2.61 -0.65 -7.83
C VAL A 11 -1.72 -1.84 -8.22
N LEU A 12 -0.68 -1.61 -9.02
CA LEU A 12 0.29 -2.65 -9.38
C LEU A 12 1.03 -3.20 -8.15
N LEU A 13 1.42 -2.34 -7.21
CA LEU A 13 2.07 -2.75 -5.96
C LEU A 13 1.13 -3.56 -5.05
N ILE A 14 -0.14 -3.18 -4.93
CA ILE A 14 -1.17 -3.96 -4.23
C ILE A 14 -1.36 -5.34 -4.88
N GLY A 15 -1.38 -5.41 -6.21
CA GLY A 15 -1.43 -6.66 -6.96
C GLY A 15 -0.21 -7.54 -6.69
N PHE A 16 0.99 -6.96 -6.70
CA PHE A 16 2.23 -7.65 -6.39
C PHE A 16 2.27 -8.15 -4.93
N ALA A 17 1.78 -7.35 -3.98
CA ALA A 17 1.63 -7.78 -2.58
C ALA A 17 0.70 -9.00 -2.46
N THR A 18 -0.41 -9.02 -3.19
CA THR A 18 -1.32 -10.20 -3.24
C THR A 18 -0.58 -11.45 -3.68
N PHE A 19 0.19 -11.34 -4.78
CA PHE A 19 0.99 -12.47 -5.29
C PHE A 19 1.99 -12.98 -4.25
N LEU A 20 2.69 -12.08 -3.54
CA LEU A 20 3.63 -12.45 -2.48
C LEU A 20 2.94 -13.10 -1.28
N ILE A 21 1.78 -12.60 -0.86
CA ILE A 21 0.99 -13.19 0.23
C ILE A 21 0.58 -14.62 -0.12
N LEU A 22 0.02 -14.84 -1.32
CA LEU A 22 -0.43 -16.17 -1.76
C LEU A 22 0.73 -17.15 -1.92
N SER A 23 1.86 -16.69 -2.47
CA SER A 23 3.07 -17.49 -2.61
C SER A 23 3.70 -17.85 -1.25
N GLY A 24 3.63 -16.94 -0.28
CA GLY A 24 4.13 -17.14 1.08
C GLY A 24 3.21 -17.95 2.00
N ARG A 25 1.89 -17.93 1.76
CA ARG A 25 0.89 -18.63 2.58
C ARG A 25 1.11 -20.14 2.61
N LYS A 26 1.58 -20.73 1.50
CA LYS A 26 1.91 -22.16 1.45
C LYS A 26 2.97 -22.59 2.47
N LYS A 27 3.74 -21.63 3.02
CA LYS A 27 4.85 -21.87 3.96
C LYS A 27 4.53 -21.51 5.41
N ARG A 28 3.36 -20.93 5.72
CA ARG A 28 2.98 -20.48 7.07
C ARG A 28 1.63 -21.03 7.52
N LYS A 29 1.54 -21.47 8.78
CA LYS A 29 0.27 -21.85 9.44
C LYS A 29 -0.41 -20.68 10.17
N ASP A 30 0.22 -19.51 10.23
CA ASP A 30 -0.30 -18.35 10.96
C ASP A 30 -1.52 -17.71 10.27
N SER A 31 -2.35 -17.02 11.04
CA SER A 31 -3.50 -16.23 10.55
C SER A 31 -3.10 -14.90 9.92
N LEU A 32 -1.87 -14.42 10.17
CA LEU A 32 -1.38 -13.11 9.70
C LEU A 32 -1.48 -12.94 8.18
N PRO A 33 -1.06 -13.89 7.32
CA PRO A 33 -1.25 -13.79 5.87
C PRO A 33 -2.72 -13.66 5.44
N LEU A 34 -3.67 -14.25 6.18
CA LEU A 34 -5.09 -14.13 5.87
C LEU A 34 -5.60 -12.71 6.18
N LEU A 35 -5.22 -12.16 7.34
CA LEU A 35 -5.57 -10.79 7.73
C LEU A 35 -5.05 -9.78 6.70
N PHE A 36 -3.77 -9.91 6.30
CA PHE A 36 -3.19 -9.03 5.28
C PHE A 36 -3.80 -9.25 3.90
N LEU A 37 -4.24 -10.46 3.54
CA LEU A 37 -4.94 -10.71 2.29
C LEU A 37 -6.31 -10.00 2.26
N ILE A 38 -7.08 -10.07 3.35
CA ILE A 38 -8.37 -9.39 3.47
C ILE A 38 -8.17 -7.88 3.40
N LEU A 39 -7.23 -7.36 4.20
CA LEU A 39 -6.89 -5.94 4.22
C LEU A 39 -6.46 -5.44 2.82
N ASN A 40 -5.61 -6.21 2.13
CA ASN A 40 -5.17 -5.88 0.79
C ASN A 40 -6.31 -5.90 -0.23
N GLY A 41 -7.24 -6.86 -0.10
CA GLY A 41 -8.43 -6.93 -0.94
C GLY A 41 -9.35 -5.72 -0.76
N VAL A 42 -9.60 -5.31 0.49
CA VAL A 42 -10.38 -4.11 0.81
C VAL A 42 -9.70 -2.85 0.23
N LEU A 43 -8.39 -2.71 0.41
CA LEU A 43 -7.62 -1.59 -0.14
C LEU A 43 -7.65 -1.57 -1.66
N LEU A 44 -7.47 -2.72 -2.31
CA LEU A 44 -7.53 -2.83 -3.77
C LEU A 44 -8.87 -2.35 -4.31
N VAL A 45 -9.98 -2.82 -3.73
CA VAL A 45 -11.33 -2.43 -4.15
C VAL A 45 -11.56 -0.95 -3.91
N ALA A 46 -11.13 -0.40 -2.76
CA ALA A 46 -11.25 1.02 -2.46
C ALA A 46 -10.46 1.90 -3.45
N MET A 47 -9.20 1.55 -3.72
CA MET A 47 -8.34 2.28 -4.65
C MET A 47 -8.86 2.21 -6.09
N LEU A 48 -9.30 1.03 -6.55
CA LEU A 48 -9.90 0.86 -7.88
C LEU A 48 -11.21 1.64 -8.01
N THR A 49 -12.09 1.58 -7.01
CA THR A 49 -13.37 2.32 -7.03
C THR A 49 -13.12 3.82 -7.10
N PHE A 50 -12.19 4.34 -6.29
CA PHE A 50 -11.80 5.74 -6.35
C PHE A 50 -11.19 6.10 -7.71
N PHE A 51 -10.27 5.28 -8.23
CA PHE A 51 -9.61 5.54 -9.51
C PHE A 51 -10.58 5.53 -10.70
N VAL A 52 -11.50 4.56 -10.77
CA VAL A 52 -12.54 4.50 -11.80
C VAL A 52 -13.46 5.71 -11.72
N ASN A 53 -13.86 6.12 -10.50
CA ASN A 53 -14.68 7.33 -10.32
C ASN A 53 -13.92 8.60 -10.72
N TYR A 54 -12.62 8.68 -10.42
CA TYR A 54 -11.76 9.77 -10.89
C TYR A 54 -11.71 9.86 -12.42
N LEU A 55 -11.51 8.73 -13.12
CA LEU A 55 -11.50 8.70 -14.58
C LEU A 55 -12.84 9.13 -15.20
N ARG A 56 -13.96 8.91 -14.50
CA ARG A 56 -15.30 9.34 -14.93
C ARG A 56 -15.57 10.81 -14.60
N ASN A 57 -15.07 11.29 -13.46
CA ASN A 57 -15.30 12.65 -12.98
C ASN A 57 -14.14 13.11 -12.09
N THR A 58 -13.38 14.08 -12.59
CA THR A 58 -12.22 14.65 -11.88
C THR A 58 -12.59 15.43 -10.61
N ASN A 59 -13.86 15.85 -10.46
CA ASN A 59 -14.35 16.51 -9.24
C ASN A 59 -14.48 15.56 -8.05
N ILE A 60 -14.18 14.27 -8.21
CA ILE A 60 -14.21 13.30 -7.12
C ILE A 60 -13.33 13.69 -5.92
N PHE A 61 -12.25 14.44 -6.15
CA PHE A 61 -11.38 14.92 -5.06
C PHE A 61 -12.10 15.86 -4.11
N SER A 62 -12.88 16.79 -4.66
CA SER A 62 -13.66 17.74 -3.87
C SER A 62 -14.87 17.08 -3.19
N ASN A 63 -15.40 16.01 -3.79
CA ASN A 63 -16.55 15.28 -3.26
C ASN A 63 -16.18 14.20 -2.25
N THR A 64 -14.92 13.75 -2.24
CA THR A 64 -14.44 12.76 -1.28
C THR A 64 -14.08 13.46 0.02
N PRO A 65 -14.68 13.07 1.15
CA PRO A 65 -14.45 13.77 2.39
C PRO A 65 -13.01 13.56 2.87
N ALA A 66 -12.40 14.61 3.44
CA ALA A 66 -11.01 14.60 3.86
C ALA A 66 -10.66 13.45 4.84
N TRP A 67 -11.62 13.03 5.69
CA TRP A 67 -11.42 11.93 6.62
C TRP A 67 -11.07 10.61 5.92
N PHE A 68 -11.52 10.39 4.68
CA PHE A 68 -11.18 9.21 3.91
C PHE A 68 -9.67 9.15 3.64
N PHE A 69 -9.08 10.24 3.14
CA PHE A 69 -7.64 10.30 2.89
C PHE A 69 -6.83 10.21 4.17
N TRP A 70 -7.25 10.87 5.24
CA TRP A 70 -6.61 10.76 6.56
C TRP A 70 -6.65 9.33 7.11
N SER A 71 -7.77 8.62 6.94
CA SER A 71 -7.88 7.22 7.36
C SER A 71 -6.90 6.32 6.59
N LEU A 72 -6.71 6.54 5.29
CA LEU A 72 -5.74 5.81 4.48
C LEU A 72 -4.29 6.12 4.89
N ILE A 73 -3.98 7.39 5.21
CA ILE A 73 -2.65 7.78 5.69
C ILE A 73 -2.34 7.07 7.01
N ILE A 74 -3.25 7.16 7.98
CA ILE A 74 -3.08 6.54 9.30
C ILE A 74 -2.96 5.02 9.15
N LEU A 75 -3.80 4.41 8.32
CA LEU A 75 -3.75 2.98 8.07
C LEU A 75 -2.41 2.57 7.43
N GLY A 76 -1.93 3.32 6.45
CA GLY A 76 -0.61 3.09 5.84
C GLY A 76 0.50 3.11 6.87
N LEU A 77 0.54 4.13 7.73
CA LEU A 77 1.56 4.28 8.78
C LEU A 77 1.48 3.14 9.81
N VAL A 78 0.27 2.74 10.22
CA VAL A 78 0.09 1.62 11.16
C VAL A 78 0.58 0.31 10.55
N ILE A 79 0.26 0.07 9.27
CA ILE A 79 0.76 -1.11 8.55
C ILE A 79 2.29 -1.06 8.46
N GLU A 80 2.86 0.09 8.10
CA GLU A 80 4.29 0.32 7.96
C GLU A 80 5.03 -0.04 9.25
N ILE A 81 4.68 0.60 10.37
CA ILE A 81 5.32 0.41 11.68
C ILE A 81 5.24 -1.06 12.10
N PHE A 82 4.06 -1.67 11.99
CA PHE A 82 3.85 -3.07 12.37
C PHE A 82 4.67 -4.03 11.49
N CYS A 83 4.71 -3.79 10.18
CA CYS A 83 5.37 -4.67 9.23
C CYS A 83 6.89 -4.49 9.23
N LEU A 84 7.41 -3.29 9.49
CA LEU A 84 8.82 -3.04 9.74
C LEU A 84 9.31 -3.83 10.94
N TYR A 85 8.57 -3.76 12.06
CA TYR A 85 8.89 -4.50 13.27
C TYR A 85 8.90 -6.02 13.03
N LYS A 86 7.88 -6.55 12.32
CA LYS A 86 7.78 -7.97 11.98
C LYS A 86 8.61 -8.40 10.76
N LYS A 87 9.29 -7.46 10.08
CA LYS A 87 9.95 -7.66 8.78
C LYS A 87 9.04 -8.36 7.75
N TYR A 88 7.75 -8.06 7.78
CA TYR A 88 6.74 -8.70 6.94
C TYR A 88 6.62 -7.99 5.58
N VAL A 89 7.47 -8.40 4.64
CA VAL A 89 7.62 -7.78 3.31
C VAL A 89 6.31 -7.51 2.57
N PRO A 90 5.31 -8.41 2.51
CA PRO A 90 4.08 -8.11 1.80
C PRO A 90 3.32 -6.93 2.41
N GLY A 91 3.30 -6.82 3.75
CA GLY A 91 2.69 -5.69 4.42
C GLY A 91 3.45 -4.38 4.21
N GLN A 92 4.78 -4.42 4.11
CA GLN A 92 5.61 -3.27 3.72
C GLN A 92 5.21 -2.73 2.34
N ILE A 93 4.97 -3.63 1.39
CA ILE A 93 4.53 -3.27 0.03
C ILE A 93 3.11 -2.69 0.05
N ILE A 94 2.22 -3.22 0.90
CA ILE A 94 0.86 -2.66 1.08
C ILE A 94 0.91 -1.24 1.65
N ALA A 95 1.75 -1.00 2.68
CA ALA A 95 1.95 0.33 3.23
C ALA A 95 2.48 1.30 2.17
N SER A 96 3.56 0.92 1.48
CA SER A 96 4.13 1.73 0.40
C SER A 96 3.11 2.06 -0.69
N ALA A 97 2.32 1.06 -1.12
CA ALA A 97 1.25 1.27 -2.10
C ALA A 97 0.16 2.22 -1.58
N THR A 98 -0.21 2.10 -0.31
CA THR A 98 -1.21 2.97 0.34
C THR A 98 -0.72 4.40 0.44
N HIS A 99 0.52 4.61 0.87
CA HIS A 99 1.14 5.94 0.87
C HIS A 99 1.17 6.53 -0.52
N LEU A 100 1.67 5.78 -1.50
CA LEU A 100 1.76 6.21 -2.89
C LEU A 100 0.38 6.54 -3.49
N PHE A 101 -0.67 5.81 -3.12
CA PHE A 101 -2.03 6.14 -3.52
C PHE A 101 -2.48 7.50 -2.99
N VAL A 102 -2.22 7.78 -1.71
CA VAL A 102 -2.63 9.05 -1.09
C VAL A 102 -1.75 10.23 -1.53
N VAL A 103 -0.53 9.99 -2.03
CA VAL A 103 0.27 11.06 -2.68
C VAL A 103 -0.51 11.71 -3.82
N PHE A 104 -1.25 10.93 -4.60
CA PHE A 104 -1.99 11.45 -5.76
C PHE A 104 -2.97 12.59 -5.40
N PRO A 105 -3.89 12.44 -4.43
CA PRO A 105 -4.75 13.54 -3.97
C PRO A 105 -4.03 14.60 -3.12
N THR A 106 -2.86 14.31 -2.53
CA THR A 106 -2.25 15.18 -1.49
C THR A 106 -0.90 15.79 -1.89
N ILE A 107 -0.51 15.73 -3.16
CA ILE A 107 0.85 16.08 -3.60
C ILE A 107 1.28 17.52 -3.24
N PHE A 108 0.34 18.47 -3.23
CA PHE A 108 0.58 19.88 -2.89
C PHE A 108 0.63 20.17 -1.38
N SER A 109 0.49 19.14 -0.53
CA SER A 109 0.55 19.25 0.93
C SER A 109 1.52 18.21 1.49
N ILE A 110 1.04 17.20 2.21
CA ILE A 110 1.86 16.16 2.83
C ILE A 110 2.36 15.09 1.84
N GLY A 111 1.90 15.10 0.58
CA GLY A 111 2.18 14.05 -0.39
C GLY A 111 3.67 13.85 -0.69
N ILE A 112 4.51 14.89 -0.64
CA ILE A 112 5.96 14.74 -0.83
C ILE A 112 6.57 13.88 0.29
N ILE A 113 6.15 14.08 1.53
CA ILE A 113 6.63 13.31 2.69
C ILE A 113 6.19 11.85 2.56
N LEU A 114 4.92 11.62 2.20
CA LEU A 114 4.39 10.28 1.96
C LEU A 114 5.08 9.57 0.79
N LEU A 115 5.48 10.30 -0.25
CA LEU A 115 6.23 9.75 -1.38
C LEU A 115 7.61 9.27 -0.93
N LEU A 116 8.32 10.07 -0.13
CA LEU A 116 9.61 9.67 0.43
C LEU A 116 9.48 8.43 1.32
N LEU A 117 8.47 8.38 2.19
CA LEU A 117 8.17 7.20 3.01
C LEU A 117 7.90 5.97 2.15
N ALA A 118 7.05 6.11 1.12
CA ALA A 118 6.74 5.00 0.20
C ALA A 118 8.00 4.45 -0.49
N VAL A 119 8.93 5.32 -0.91
CA VAL A 119 10.19 4.93 -1.55
C VAL A 119 11.12 4.24 -0.56
N ILE A 120 11.31 4.80 0.64
CA ILE A 120 12.13 4.22 1.70
C ILE A 120 11.61 2.82 2.05
N GLU A 121 10.31 2.69 2.26
CA GLU A 121 9.69 1.42 2.63
C GLU A 121 9.84 0.38 1.52
N LEU A 122 9.72 0.79 0.26
CA LEU A 122 9.93 -0.09 -0.88
C LEU A 122 11.39 -0.57 -1.00
N ILE A 123 12.37 0.29 -0.71
CA ILE A 123 13.79 -0.08 -0.64
C ILE A 123 14.01 -1.11 0.48
N ILE A 124 13.47 -0.88 1.68
CA ILE A 124 13.58 -1.80 2.81
C ILE A 124 12.93 -3.14 2.46
N ALA A 125 11.75 -3.12 1.85
CA ALA A 125 11.04 -4.31 1.39
C ALA A 125 11.87 -5.13 0.39
N ILE A 126 12.52 -4.48 -0.59
CA ILE A 126 13.42 -5.14 -1.55
C ILE A 126 14.64 -5.76 -0.85
N ILE A 127 15.25 -5.04 0.09
CA ILE A 127 16.40 -5.56 0.86
C ILE A 127 15.99 -6.79 1.67
N ASN A 128 14.84 -6.73 2.35
CA ASN A 128 14.30 -7.85 3.13
C ASN A 128 13.94 -9.04 2.24
N LEU A 129 13.36 -8.79 1.06
CA LEU A 129 13.06 -9.80 0.04
C LEU A 129 14.33 -10.53 -0.42
N LYS A 130 15.39 -9.77 -0.75
CA LYS A 130 16.69 -10.32 -1.19
C LYS A 130 17.36 -11.15 -0.10
N LYS A 131 17.26 -10.72 1.16
CA LYS A 131 17.77 -11.47 2.32
C LYS A 131 16.93 -12.72 2.66
N ARG A 132 15.92 -13.08 1.84
CA ARG A 132 14.93 -14.12 2.10
C ARG A 132 14.22 -13.96 3.47
N ASN A 133 14.23 -12.77 4.04
CA ASN A 133 13.46 -12.45 5.23
C ASN A 133 12.03 -12.14 4.81
N TYR A 134 11.29 -13.13 4.30
CA TYR A 134 9.86 -13.03 3.97
C TYR A 134 9.00 -12.98 5.26
N GLY A 135 9.41 -12.17 6.24
CA GLY A 135 9.13 -12.37 7.66
C GLY A 135 9.62 -13.73 8.18
N LEU A 136 10.52 -14.43 7.46
CA LEU A 136 11.11 -15.73 7.83
C LEU A 136 12.16 -15.61 8.95
N ALA A 137 11.97 -14.67 9.87
CA ALA A 137 12.79 -14.63 11.07
C ALA A 137 12.40 -15.83 11.94
N SER A 138 13.23 -16.87 11.82
CA SER A 138 13.42 -18.03 12.72
C SER A 138 12.16 -18.79 13.14
#